data_AF-V3ZMM0-F1
#
_entry.id   AF-V3ZMM0-F1
#
_cell.length_a   1.000
_cell.length_b   1.000
_cell.length_c   1.000
_cell.angle_alpha   90.00
_cell.angle_beta   90.00
_cell.angle_gamma   90.00
#
_symmetry.space_group_name_H-M   'P 1'
#
loop_
_entity.id
_entity.type
_entity.pdbx_description
1 polymer ?
#
loop_
_entity_poly.entity_id
_entity_poly.type
_entity_poly.pdbx_seq_one_letter_code
_entity_poly.pdbx_strand_id
1 'polypeptide(L)'
;MANKFGLGSLSLETKKPNTTTWINKAKPYFVDQIGDTLQGDLDMNNFSITNLKSPENDNDAIHKKYLREQINSIEVNKNHLEDKISNVKRFLKRQLNNKDFVNETKLQQEVTSLKSFIEEQLVDVANKTELQNLISLISKLEDKIAKQKLDIQQLIDNIPDEN
;
A
#
# COMPACT_ATOMS: atom_id res chain seq x y z
N MET A 1 -97.66 35.24 69.10
CA MET A 1 -97.06 35.70 67.83
C MET A 1 -95.57 35.35 67.87
N ALA A 2 -95.14 34.46 66.98
CA ALA A 2 -93.80 33.88 66.99
C ALA A 2 -92.76 34.85 66.45
N ASN A 3 -91.57 34.90 67.06
CA ASN A 3 -90.36 35.36 66.39
C ASN A 3 -89.25 34.33 66.64
N LYS A 4 -89.06 33.47 65.64
CA LYS A 4 -87.92 32.56 65.51
C LYS A 4 -86.76 33.35 64.91
N PHE A 5 -85.70 33.59 65.67
CA PHE A 5 -84.40 33.90 65.10
C PHE A 5 -83.49 32.71 65.36
N GLY A 6 -83.36 31.88 64.33
CA GLY A 6 -82.45 30.74 64.31
C GLY A 6 -81.02 31.22 64.38
N LEU A 7 -80.26 30.62 65.29
CA LEU A 7 -78.80 30.69 65.33
C LEU A 7 -78.25 29.90 64.13
N GLY A 8 -78.12 30.58 63.00
CA GLY A 8 -77.33 30.09 61.87
C GLY A 8 -75.85 30.26 62.20
N SER A 9 -75.14 29.17 62.44
CA SER A 9 -73.68 29.16 62.50
C SER A 9 -73.12 29.56 61.14
N LEU A 10 -72.42 30.69 61.06
CA LEU A 10 -71.62 31.04 59.90
C LEU A 10 -70.48 30.01 59.78
N SER A 11 -70.48 29.22 58.72
CA SER A 11 -69.32 28.40 58.36
C SER A 11 -68.19 29.35 57.93
N LEU A 12 -67.09 29.39 58.68
CA LEU A 12 -65.87 30.05 58.25
C LEU A 12 -65.28 29.27 57.08
N GLU A 13 -65.58 29.70 55.85
CA GLU A 13 -64.83 29.27 54.68
C GLU A 13 -63.38 29.70 54.87
N THR A 14 -62.52 28.73 55.19
CA THR A 14 -61.07 28.91 55.08
C THR A 14 -60.76 29.15 53.60
N LYS A 15 -60.55 30.42 53.23
CA LYS A 15 -59.91 30.78 51.96
C LYS A 15 -58.73 29.84 51.75
N LYS A 16 -58.79 29.02 50.68
CA LYS A 16 -57.60 28.35 50.15
C LYS A 16 -56.48 29.39 50.08
N PRO A 17 -55.25 29.09 50.54
CA PRO A 17 -54.14 29.98 50.27
C PRO A 17 -54.09 30.14 48.76
N ASN A 18 -54.22 31.38 48.31
CA ASN A 18 -53.95 31.76 46.94
C ASN A 18 -52.44 31.51 46.77
N THR A 19 -52.07 30.27 46.44
CA THR A 19 -50.79 29.99 45.83
C THR A 19 -50.87 30.69 44.49
N THR A 20 -50.42 31.94 44.46
CA THR A 20 -50.00 32.61 43.24
C THR A 20 -48.76 31.86 42.76
N THR A 21 -48.94 30.60 42.34
CA THR A 21 -48.19 30.06 41.22
C THR A 21 -48.46 31.04 40.11
N TRP A 22 -47.53 31.98 39.94
CA TRP A 22 -47.37 32.69 38.70
C TRP A 22 -47.24 31.60 37.65
N ILE A 23 -48.37 31.26 37.03
CA ILE A 23 -48.39 30.48 35.82
C ILE A 23 -47.72 31.42 34.83
N ASN A 24 -46.39 31.32 34.74
CA ASN A 24 -45.66 31.70 33.55
C ASN A 24 -46.23 30.79 32.47
N LYS A 25 -47.37 31.20 31.92
CA LYS A 25 -47.89 30.73 30.65
C LYS A 25 -46.88 31.28 29.66
N ALA A 26 -45.74 30.60 29.55
CA ALA A 26 -44.74 30.87 28.54
C ALA A 26 -45.52 30.98 27.23
N LYS A 27 -45.51 32.17 26.64
CA LYS A 27 -45.94 32.30 25.26
C LYS A 27 -45.00 31.35 24.51
N PRO A 28 -45.50 30.32 23.80
CA PRO A 28 -44.66 29.23 23.27
C PRO A 28 -43.68 29.68 22.16
N TYR A 29 -43.45 30.99 22.02
CA TYR A 29 -42.72 31.64 20.95
C TYR A 29 -41.57 32.53 21.45
N PHE A 30 -41.34 32.62 22.76
CA PHE A 30 -40.28 33.47 23.32
C PHE A 30 -39.50 32.71 24.39
N VAL A 31 -38.18 32.70 24.24
CA VAL A 31 -37.23 32.25 25.26
C VAL A 31 -37.04 33.34 26.33
N ASP A 32 -36.78 32.94 27.57
CA ASP A 32 -36.45 33.88 28.65
C ASP A 32 -35.05 34.49 28.47
N GLN A 33 -34.91 35.78 28.78
CA GLN A 33 -33.64 36.51 28.70
C GLN A 33 -32.61 36.03 29.72
N ILE A 34 -33.07 35.47 30.85
CA ILE A 34 -32.18 34.93 31.89
C ILE A 34 -31.78 33.47 31.64
N GLY A 35 -32.30 32.87 30.56
CA GLY A 35 -32.00 31.50 30.16
C GLY A 35 -33.25 30.65 30.02
N ASP A 36 -33.33 29.94 28.91
CA ASP A 36 -34.34 28.92 28.63
C ASP A 36 -33.67 27.78 27.85
N THR A 37 -34.26 26.59 27.90
CA THR A 37 -33.76 25.43 27.16
C THR A 37 -34.58 25.25 25.89
N LEU A 38 -33.95 25.47 24.73
CA LEU A 38 -34.51 25.04 23.45
C LEU A 38 -34.45 23.50 23.38
N GLN A 39 -35.58 22.85 23.10
CA GLN A 39 -35.66 21.42 22.84
C GLN A 39 -36.01 21.17 21.37
N GLY A 40 -35.43 20.11 20.80
CA GLY A 40 -35.60 19.76 19.38
C GLY A 40 -34.68 20.53 18.44
N ASP A 41 -34.91 20.38 17.13
CA ASP A 41 -34.11 21.02 16.10
C ASP A 41 -34.43 22.52 16.01
N LEU A 42 -33.38 23.35 15.90
CA LEU A 42 -33.51 24.79 15.71
C LEU A 42 -33.38 25.14 14.22
N ASP A 43 -34.50 25.41 13.56
CA ASP A 43 -34.52 25.96 12.20
C ASP A 43 -34.42 27.49 12.24
N MET A 44 -33.32 28.02 11.70
CA MET A 44 -33.07 29.46 11.60
C MET A 44 -33.54 30.07 10.27
N ASN A 45 -34.29 29.36 9.43
CA ASN A 45 -34.86 29.84 8.16
C ASN A 45 -33.83 30.60 7.28
N ASN A 46 -32.64 30.03 7.14
CA ASN A 46 -31.50 30.60 6.38
C ASN A 46 -30.96 31.95 6.89
N PHE A 47 -31.29 32.33 8.13
CA PHE A 47 -30.66 33.47 8.80
C PHE A 47 -29.33 33.08 9.44
N SER A 48 -28.42 34.07 9.55
CA SER A 48 -27.12 33.88 10.18
C SER A 48 -27.20 34.02 11.70
N ILE A 49 -26.43 33.20 12.43
CA ILE A 49 -26.16 33.38 13.86
C ILE A 49 -24.86 34.19 13.98
N THR A 50 -24.93 35.35 14.63
CA THR A 50 -23.80 36.28 14.78
C THR A 50 -23.26 36.27 16.21
N ASN A 51 -22.04 36.80 16.40
CA ASN A 51 -21.39 36.95 17.71
C ASN A 51 -21.16 35.64 18.51
N LEU A 52 -20.97 34.51 17.83
CA LEU A 52 -20.56 33.27 18.46
C LEU A 52 -19.13 33.35 19.01
N LYS A 53 -18.92 32.89 20.24
CA LYS A 53 -17.59 32.72 20.84
C LYS A 53 -16.88 31.52 20.18
N SER A 54 -15.55 31.47 20.27
CA SER A 54 -14.80 30.25 19.95
C SER A 54 -15.27 29.08 20.82
N PRO A 55 -15.34 27.85 20.26
CA PRO A 55 -15.75 26.67 21.01
C PRO A 55 -14.72 26.29 22.08
N GLU A 56 -15.19 25.84 23.24
CA GLU A 56 -14.38 25.30 24.35
C GLU A 56 -14.69 23.81 24.60
N ASN A 57 -15.91 23.35 24.30
CA ASN A 57 -16.37 21.98 24.46
C ASN A 57 -16.76 21.32 23.12
N ASP A 58 -16.82 19.99 23.11
CA ASP A 58 -17.11 19.19 21.90
C ASP A 58 -18.46 19.52 21.25
N ASN A 59 -19.44 19.99 22.03
CA ASN A 59 -20.80 20.27 21.56
C ASN A 59 -21.05 21.75 21.24
N ASP A 60 -20.03 22.60 21.30
CA ASP A 60 -20.18 24.03 21.04
C ASP A 60 -20.35 24.31 19.54
N ALA A 61 -21.19 25.29 19.20
CA ALA A 61 -21.30 25.77 17.83
C ALA A 61 -20.02 26.52 17.42
N ILE A 62 -19.55 26.30 16.19
CA ILE A 62 -18.33 26.93 15.69
C ILE A 62 -18.63 28.11 14.76
N HIS A 63 -17.83 29.18 14.87
CA HIS A 63 -17.88 30.28 13.90
C HIS A 63 -16.90 30.04 12.73
N LYS A 64 -17.19 30.69 11.58
CA LYS A 64 -16.41 30.52 10.33
C LYS A 64 -14.91 30.78 10.48
N LYS A 65 -14.50 31.75 11.30
CA LYS A 65 -13.08 32.06 11.55
C LYS A 65 -12.32 30.87 12.16
N TYR A 66 -12.89 30.20 13.17
CA TYR A 66 -12.27 29.03 13.81
C TYR A 66 -12.05 27.92 12.78
N LEU A 67 -13.10 27.60 11.99
CA LEU A 67 -12.99 26.60 10.93
C LEU A 67 -11.87 26.92 9.93
N ARG A 68 -11.74 28.19 9.49
CA ARG A 68 -10.66 28.59 8.58
C ARG A 68 -9.27 28.42 9.18
N GLU A 69 -9.10 28.75 10.46
CA GLU A 69 -7.81 28.58 11.16
C GLU A 69 -7.44 27.10 11.30
N GLN A 70 -8.41 26.24 11.59
CA GLN A 70 -8.21 24.79 11.58
C GLN A 70 -7.82 24.28 10.19
N ILE A 71 -8.53 24.70 9.13
CA ILE A 71 -8.22 24.32 7.74
C ILE A 71 -6.82 24.77 7.33
N ASN A 72 -6.42 26.01 7.66
CA ASN A 72 -5.09 26.51 7.32
C ASN A 72 -3.98 25.77 8.06
N SER A 73 -4.28 25.22 9.24
CA SER A 73 -3.35 24.35 9.98
C SER A 73 -3.26 22.95 9.39
N ILE A 74 -4.33 22.49 8.71
CA ILE A 74 -4.37 21.24 7.94
C ILE A 74 -3.74 21.41 6.56
N GLU A 75 -3.74 22.63 5.99
CA GLU A 75 -3.06 22.95 4.72
C GLU A 75 -1.61 22.55 4.85
N VAL A 76 -1.37 21.30 4.44
CA VAL A 76 -0.15 20.56 4.69
C VAL A 76 0.96 21.41 4.15
N ASN A 77 1.99 21.64 4.96
CA ASN A 77 3.21 22.29 4.53
C ASN A 77 3.71 21.53 3.29
N LYS A 78 3.32 22.00 2.11
CA LYS A 78 3.59 21.39 0.82
C LYS A 78 5.09 21.16 0.68
N ASN A 79 5.86 22.08 1.25
CA ASN A 79 7.31 22.02 1.31
C ASN A 79 7.79 20.79 2.11
N HIS A 80 7.15 20.41 3.22
CA HIS A 80 7.53 19.20 3.98
C HIS A 80 7.31 17.90 3.20
N LEU A 81 6.23 17.81 2.41
CA LEU A 81 6.00 16.67 1.53
C LEU A 81 6.98 16.67 0.35
N GLU A 82 7.26 17.84 -0.23
CA GLU A 82 8.26 18.01 -1.29
C GLU A 82 9.66 17.59 -0.82
N ASP A 83 10.04 17.92 0.43
CA ASP A 83 11.30 17.50 1.05
C ASP A 83 11.35 15.97 1.22
N LYS A 84 10.28 15.36 1.71
CA LYS A 84 10.18 13.89 1.84
C LYS A 84 10.30 13.20 0.48
N ILE A 85 9.58 13.70 -0.53
CA ILE A 85 9.66 13.18 -1.90
C ILE A 85 11.07 13.33 -2.46
N SER A 86 11.72 14.47 -2.25
CA SER A 86 13.09 14.73 -2.70
C SER A 86 14.10 13.78 -2.04
N ASN A 87 13.95 13.51 -0.74
CA ASN A 87 14.77 12.54 -0.02
C ASN A 87 14.59 11.12 -0.57
N VAL A 88 13.35 10.68 -0.84
CA VAL A 88 13.06 9.37 -1.44
C VAL A 88 13.67 9.26 -2.85
N LYS A 89 13.48 10.29 -3.70
CA LYS A 89 14.09 10.33 -5.04
C LYS A 89 15.62 10.21 -4.97
N ARG A 90 16.26 10.93 -4.04
CA ARG A 90 17.71 10.86 -3.83
C ARG A 90 18.15 9.47 -3.39
N PHE A 91 17.39 8.82 -2.49
CA PHE A 91 17.66 7.47 -2.05
C PHE A 91 17.59 6.47 -3.21
N LEU A 92 16.50 6.47 -3.97
CA LEU A 92 16.32 5.54 -5.11
C LEU A 92 17.40 5.75 -6.18
N LYS A 93 17.74 7.01 -6.48
CA LYS A 93 18.84 7.32 -7.41
C LYS A 93 20.18 6.75 -6.92
N ARG A 94 20.46 6.81 -5.61
CA ARG A 94 21.65 6.17 -5.03
C ARG A 94 21.59 4.65 -5.16
N GLN A 95 20.45 4.02 -4.93
CA GLN A 95 20.30 2.56 -5.09
C GLN A 95 20.56 2.12 -6.54
N LEU A 96 20.03 2.85 -7.52
CA LEU A 96 20.24 2.55 -8.94
C LEU A 96 21.67 2.85 -9.41
N ASN A 97 22.28 3.91 -8.90
CA ASN A 97 23.65 4.29 -9.25
C ASN A 97 24.70 3.49 -8.49
N ASN A 98 24.33 2.78 -7.43
CA ASN A 98 25.20 1.86 -6.73
C ASN A 98 25.34 0.59 -7.59
N LYS A 99 26.19 0.67 -8.60
CA LYS A 99 26.54 -0.39 -9.57
C LYS A 99 27.34 -1.54 -8.94
N ASP A 100 27.10 -1.81 -7.67
CA ASP A 100 27.79 -2.84 -6.88
C ASP A 100 26.99 -4.15 -6.78
N PHE A 101 25.80 -4.24 -7.38
CA PHE A 101 25.00 -5.47 -7.25
C PHE A 101 25.49 -6.64 -8.12
N VAL A 102 26.18 -6.36 -9.22
CA VAL A 102 27.06 -7.31 -9.90
C VAL A 102 28.09 -6.43 -10.55
N ASN A 103 29.34 -6.48 -10.10
CA ASN A 103 30.42 -5.89 -10.88
C ASN A 103 30.52 -6.73 -12.16
N GLU A 104 29.71 -6.39 -13.16
CA GLU A 104 29.55 -7.12 -14.41
C GLU A 104 30.91 -7.38 -15.05
N THR A 105 31.87 -6.47 -14.86
CA THR A 105 33.26 -6.64 -15.30
C THR A 105 33.98 -7.80 -14.61
N LYS A 106 33.78 -8.00 -13.30
CA LYS A 106 34.37 -9.12 -12.54
C LYS A 106 33.75 -10.46 -12.94
N LEU A 107 32.43 -10.51 -13.12
CA LEU A 107 31.75 -11.70 -13.60
C LEU A 107 32.17 -12.06 -15.03
N GLN A 108 32.26 -11.06 -15.92
CA GLN A 108 32.76 -11.24 -17.29
C GLN A 108 34.21 -11.73 -17.29
N GLN A 109 35.06 -11.20 -16.40
CA GLN A 109 36.44 -11.65 -16.27
C GLN A 109 36.53 -13.10 -15.78
N GLU A 110 35.78 -13.48 -14.74
CA GLU A 110 35.73 -14.86 -14.23
C GLU A 110 35.21 -15.85 -15.28
N VAL A 111 34.14 -15.49 -16.01
CA VAL A 111 33.61 -16.31 -17.11
C VAL A 111 34.64 -16.46 -18.24
N THR A 112 35.35 -15.39 -18.58
CA THR A 112 36.40 -15.43 -19.62
C THR A 112 37.55 -16.33 -19.19
N SER A 113 38.02 -16.21 -17.94
CA SER A 113 39.08 -17.06 -17.39
C SER A 113 38.68 -18.54 -17.35
N LEU A 114 37.45 -18.86 -16.95
CA LEU A 114 36.93 -20.23 -16.95
C LEU A 114 36.84 -20.79 -18.37
N LYS A 115 36.38 -19.99 -19.34
CA LYS A 115 36.30 -20.41 -20.75
C LYS A 115 37.69 -20.74 -21.29
N SER A 116 38.67 -19.87 -21.09
CA SER A 116 40.06 -20.12 -21.54
C SER A 116 40.65 -21.38 -20.89
N PHE A 117 40.43 -21.58 -19.59
CA PHE A 117 40.89 -22.78 -18.89
C PHE A 117 40.30 -24.07 -19.48
N ILE A 118 38.99 -24.09 -19.76
CA ILE A 118 38.33 -25.26 -20.37
C ILE A 118 38.86 -25.52 -21.78
N GLU A 119 39.06 -24.47 -22.58
CA GLU A 119 39.61 -24.59 -23.94
C GLU A 119 41.02 -25.20 -23.92
N GLU A 120 41.90 -24.76 -23.01
CA GLU A 120 43.25 -25.33 -22.82
C GLU A 120 43.20 -26.82 -22.44
N GLN A 121 42.37 -27.19 -21.45
CA GLN A 121 42.25 -28.59 -21.01
C GLN A 121 41.74 -29.52 -22.13
N LEU A 122 40.83 -29.06 -22.99
CA LEU A 122 40.33 -29.84 -24.13
C LEU A 122 41.40 -30.05 -25.20
N VAL A 123 42.22 -29.03 -25.47
CA VAL A 123 43.35 -29.12 -26.42
C VAL A 123 44.38 -30.14 -25.92
N ASP A 124 44.70 -30.14 -24.62
CA ASP A 124 45.65 -31.08 -24.03
C ASP A 124 45.17 -32.54 -24.13
N VAL A 125 43.87 -32.79 -23.99
CA VAL A 125 43.30 -34.14 -24.16
C VAL A 125 43.38 -34.62 -25.61
N ALA A 126 43.08 -33.74 -26.59
CA ALA A 126 43.13 -34.08 -28.02
C ALA A 126 44.58 -34.30 -28.52
N ASN A 127 45.54 -33.61 -27.91
CA ASN A 127 46.96 -33.66 -28.27
C ASN A 127 47.77 -34.70 -27.46
N LYS A 128 47.15 -35.44 -26.53
CA LYS A 128 47.85 -36.54 -25.83
C LYS A 128 48.40 -37.50 -26.87
N THR A 129 49.73 -37.61 -26.90
CA THR A 129 50.52 -38.37 -27.88
C THR A 129 50.03 -39.80 -28.05
N GLU A 130 49.49 -40.42 -27.01
CA GLU A 130 48.89 -41.75 -27.04
C GLU A 130 47.66 -41.83 -27.95
N LEU A 131 46.77 -40.84 -27.94
CA LEU A 131 45.57 -40.81 -28.79
C LEU A 131 45.96 -40.64 -30.26
N GLN A 132 46.90 -39.75 -30.55
CA GLN A 132 47.41 -39.54 -31.92
C GLN A 132 48.12 -40.80 -32.45
N ASN A 133 48.89 -41.48 -31.61
CA ASN A 133 49.51 -42.76 -31.94
C ASN A 133 48.47 -43.83 -32.24
N LEU A 134 47.40 -43.93 -31.43
CA LEU A 134 46.29 -44.86 -31.66
C LEU A 134 45.56 -44.54 -32.98
N ILE A 135 45.29 -43.28 -33.28
CA ILE A 135 44.68 -42.85 -34.56
C ILE A 135 45.56 -43.27 -35.73
N SER A 136 46.88 -43.04 -35.66
CA SER A 136 47.82 -43.47 -36.70
C SER A 136 47.83 -45.00 -36.89
N LEU A 137 47.76 -45.76 -35.79
CA LEU A 137 47.69 -47.22 -35.85
C LEU A 137 46.38 -47.72 -36.47
N ILE A 138 45.24 -47.11 -36.14
CA ILE A 138 43.93 -47.43 -36.72
C ILE A 138 43.94 -47.19 -38.23
N SER A 139 44.42 -46.02 -38.68
CA SER A 139 44.53 -45.71 -40.11
C SER A 139 45.39 -46.74 -40.87
N LYS A 140 46.52 -47.16 -40.29
CA LYS A 140 47.35 -48.23 -40.88
C LYS A 140 46.64 -49.59 -40.94
N LEU A 141 45.75 -49.87 -39.99
CA LEU A 141 44.93 -51.09 -40.00
C LEU A 141 43.85 -51.02 -41.07
N GLU A 142 43.20 -49.87 -41.25
CA GLU A 142 42.20 -49.63 -42.29
C GLU A 142 42.78 -49.87 -43.69
N ASP A 143 43.98 -49.36 -43.97
CA ASP A 143 44.69 -49.58 -45.23
C ASP A 143 44.95 -51.08 -45.49
N LYS A 144 45.36 -51.83 -44.45
CA LYS A 144 45.59 -53.27 -44.55
C LYS A 144 44.31 -54.04 -44.80
N ILE A 145 43.22 -53.67 -44.11
CA ILE A 145 41.90 -54.29 -44.30
C ILE A 145 41.38 -54.01 -45.71
N ALA A 146 41.53 -52.78 -46.21
CA ALA A 146 41.14 -52.40 -47.56
C ALA A 146 41.89 -53.23 -48.61
N LYS A 147 43.21 -53.41 -48.43
CA LYS A 147 44.02 -54.26 -49.29
C LYS A 147 43.58 -55.72 -49.25
N GLN A 148 43.41 -56.29 -48.06
CA GLN A 148 42.95 -57.67 -47.91
C GLN A 148 41.58 -57.91 -48.55
N LYS A 149 40.64 -56.95 -48.42
CA LYS A 149 39.34 -57.02 -49.10
C LYS A 149 39.49 -57.07 -50.61
N LEU A 150 40.37 -56.23 -51.18
CA LEU A 150 40.64 -56.23 -52.62
C LEU A 150 41.24 -57.57 -53.08
N ASP A 151 42.24 -58.08 -52.35
CA ASP A 151 42.89 -59.36 -52.66
C ASP A 151 41.87 -60.52 -52.61
N ILE A 152 40.97 -60.53 -51.61
CA ILE A 152 39.88 -61.54 -51.51
C ILE A 152 38.89 -61.42 -52.66
N GLN A 153 38.48 -60.20 -53.04
CA GLN A 153 37.57 -60.00 -54.16
C GLN A 153 38.17 -60.56 -55.47
N GLN A 154 39.45 -60.28 -55.71
CA GLN A 154 40.17 -60.84 -56.86
C GLN A 154 40.20 -62.37 -56.83
N LEU A 155 40.35 -62.99 -55.66
CA LEU A 155 40.29 -64.45 -55.54
C LEU A 155 38.90 -65.00 -55.86
N ILE A 156 37.83 -64.35 -55.39
CA ILE A 156 36.44 -64.72 -55.68
C ILE A 156 36.15 -64.61 -57.17
N ASP A 157 36.55 -63.50 -57.80
CA ASP A 157 36.32 -63.24 -59.23
C ASP A 157 37.04 -64.26 -60.14
N ASN A 158 38.07 -64.94 -59.64
CA ASN A 158 38.84 -65.96 -60.36
C ASN A 158 38.28 -67.39 -60.18
N ILE A 159 37.22 -67.61 -59.39
CA ILE A 159 36.59 -68.93 -59.25
C ILE A 159 35.74 -69.17 -60.52
N PRO A 160 36.00 -70.22 -61.31
CA PRO A 160 35.21 -70.52 -62.49
C PRO A 160 33.78 -70.93 -62.11
N ASP A 161 32.78 -70.47 -62.88
CA ASP A 161 31.39 -70.88 -62.70
C ASP A 161 31.28 -72.40 -62.91
N GLU A 162 30.72 -73.13 -61.93
CA GLU A 162 30.41 -74.55 -62.08
C GLU A 162 29.21 -74.73 -63.03
N ASN A 163 29.41 -75.53 -64.09
CA ASN A 163 28.39 -75.93 -65.08
C ASN A 163 27.30 -76.82 -64.48
#